data_AF-A0A0E2H975-F1
#
_entry.id   AF-A0A0E2H975-F1
#
_cell.length_a   1.000
_cell.length_b   1.000
_cell.length_c   1.000
_cell.angle_alpha   90.00
_cell.angle_beta   90.00
_cell.angle_gamma   90.00
#
_symmetry.space_group_name_H-M   'P 1'
#
loop_
_entity.id
_entity.type
_entity.pdbx_description
1 polymer ?
#
loop_
_entity_poly.entity_id
_entity_poly.type
_entity_poly.pdbx_seq_one_letter_code
_entity_poly.pdbx_strand_id
1 'polypeptide(L)'
;MLATSIDLIQKYDYLEEKFKKGYEFLRKKDLKALPLGRADIDGDEVFASVQEYTTMPADACKYESHNRYFDIQYVVEGQEQFGCVKRAGLLEDAPYNEADDIVFLGNRSRAGPSS
;
A
#
# COMPACT_ATOMS: atom_id res chain seq x y z
N MET A 1 -9.84 -0.78 -5.94
CA MET A 1 -9.06 -0.64 -7.19
C MET A 1 -7.99 -1.72 -7.16
N LEU A 2 -7.80 -2.50 -8.22
CA LEU A 2 -6.61 -3.36 -8.35
C LEU A 2 -5.59 -2.58 -9.19
N ALA A 3 -4.49 -2.17 -8.58
CA ALA A 3 -3.43 -1.40 -9.24
C ALA A 3 -2.15 -2.25 -9.28
N THR A 4 -1.90 -2.90 -10.41
CA THR A 4 -0.72 -3.75 -10.64
C THR A 4 -0.25 -3.66 -12.09
N SER A 5 0.97 -4.09 -12.39
CA SER A 5 1.42 -4.23 -13.79
C SER A 5 0.74 -5.43 -14.44
N ILE A 6 0.38 -5.31 -15.71
CA ILE A 6 -0.20 -6.42 -16.48
C ILE A 6 0.72 -7.64 -16.48
N ASP A 7 2.04 -7.42 -16.50
CA ASP A 7 3.05 -8.49 -16.46
C ASP A 7 3.05 -9.27 -15.14
N LEU A 8 2.50 -8.67 -14.07
CA LEU A 8 2.41 -9.29 -12.74
C LEU A 8 1.05 -9.97 -12.50
N ILE A 9 0.08 -9.83 -13.41
CA ILE A 9 -1.28 -10.35 -13.19
C ILE A 9 -1.31 -11.88 -13.09
N GLN A 10 -0.39 -12.57 -13.77
CA GLN A 10 -0.25 -14.03 -13.73
C GLN A 10 0.80 -14.50 -12.70
N LYS A 11 1.59 -13.58 -12.15
CA LYS A 11 2.66 -13.92 -11.20
C LYS A 11 2.10 -14.32 -9.83
N TYR A 12 0.94 -13.79 -9.47
CA TYR A 12 0.32 -13.98 -8.16
C TYR A 12 -1.12 -14.45 -8.33
N ASP A 13 -1.52 -15.42 -7.50
CA ASP A 13 -2.90 -15.89 -7.44
C ASP A 13 -3.67 -15.08 -6.41
N TYR A 14 -4.44 -14.09 -6.88
CA TYR A 14 -5.28 -13.22 -6.02
C TYR A 14 -6.44 -13.97 -5.33
N LEU A 15 -6.61 -15.26 -5.60
CA LEU A 15 -7.53 -16.18 -4.93
C LEU A 15 -6.79 -17.20 -4.06
N GLU A 16 -5.49 -17.06 -3.83
CA GLU A 16 -4.78 -17.91 -2.89
C GLU A 16 -5.26 -17.67 -1.45
N GLU A 17 -4.93 -18.60 -0.56
CA GLU A 17 -5.44 -18.60 0.82
C GLU A 17 -5.09 -17.32 1.61
N LYS A 18 -3.92 -16.71 1.36
CA LYS A 18 -3.51 -15.49 2.06
C LYS A 18 -4.41 -14.30 1.71
N PHE A 19 -4.71 -14.12 0.43
CA PHE A 19 -5.65 -13.09 -0.03
C PHE A 19 -7.06 -13.34 0.51
N LYS A 20 -7.52 -14.60 0.48
CA LYS A 20 -8.83 -14.96 1.04
C LYS A 20 -8.94 -14.63 2.53
N LYS A 21 -7.93 -14.93 3.34
CA LYS A 21 -7.90 -14.55 4.77
C LYS A 21 -8.06 -13.04 4.96
N GLY A 22 -7.36 -12.23 4.14
CA GLY A 22 -7.54 -10.78 4.12
C GLY A 22 -8.96 -10.36 3.75
N TYR A 23 -9.55 -10.93 2.70
CA TYR A 23 -10.92 -10.63 2.29
C TYR A 23 -11.97 -11.03 3.33
N GLU A 24 -11.79 -12.17 3.99
CA GLU A 24 -12.66 -12.64 5.07
C GLU A 24 -12.58 -11.73 6.29
N PHE A 25 -11.38 -11.27 6.64
CA PHE A 25 -11.19 -10.27 7.68
C PHE A 25 -11.97 -8.98 7.35
N LEU A 26 -11.88 -8.48 6.12
CA LEU A 26 -12.58 -7.28 5.68
C LEU A 26 -14.11 -7.42 5.61
N ARG A 27 -14.66 -8.65 5.63
CA ARG A 27 -16.10 -8.91 5.68
C ARG A 27 -16.69 -8.81 7.09
N LYS A 28 -15.85 -8.70 8.13
CA LYS A 28 -16.31 -8.54 9.51
C LYS A 28 -17.11 -7.23 9.65
N LYS A 29 -18.16 -7.25 10.48
CA LYS A 29 -19.08 -6.10 10.61
C LYS A 29 -18.56 -5.00 11.54
N ASP A 30 -17.54 -5.29 12.34
CA ASP A 30 -17.06 -4.47 13.45
C ASP A 30 -15.64 -3.92 13.22
N LEU A 31 -15.21 -3.78 11.96
CA LEU A 31 -13.89 -3.21 11.62
C LEU A 31 -13.65 -1.83 12.27
N LYS A 32 -14.70 -1.02 12.45
CA LYS A 32 -14.64 0.29 13.11
C LYS A 32 -14.30 0.20 14.62
N ALA A 33 -14.53 -0.95 15.25
CA ALA A 33 -14.24 -1.16 16.67
C ALA A 33 -12.84 -1.75 16.91
N LEU A 34 -12.06 -2.01 15.85
CA LEU A 34 -10.71 -2.51 16.00
C LEU A 34 -9.79 -1.48 16.65
N PRO A 35 -8.88 -1.90 17.54
CA PRO A 35 -7.85 -1.01 18.07
C PRO A 35 -6.93 -0.53 16.94
N LEU A 36 -6.45 0.72 17.05
CA LEU A 36 -5.44 1.26 16.15
C LEU A 36 -4.13 0.46 16.26
N GLY A 37 -3.42 0.38 15.14
CA GLY A 37 -2.16 -0.36 15.01
C GLY A 37 -2.35 -1.71 14.35
N ARG A 38 -1.44 -2.65 14.66
CA ARG A 38 -1.36 -3.94 14.00
C ARG A 38 -2.36 -4.94 14.59
N ALA A 39 -3.15 -5.58 13.72
CA ALA A 39 -3.98 -6.72 14.04
C ALA A 39 -3.55 -7.93 13.19
N ASP A 40 -3.02 -8.96 13.85
CA ASP A 40 -2.60 -10.19 13.17
C ASP A 40 -3.81 -11.01 12.71
N ILE A 41 -3.78 -11.44 11.45
CA ILE A 41 -4.81 -12.31 10.85
C ILE A 41 -4.24 -13.73 10.68
N ASP A 42 -2.97 -13.82 10.26
CA ASP A 42 -2.22 -15.06 10.04
C ASP A 42 -0.73 -14.84 10.38
N GLY A 43 -0.45 -14.43 11.62
CA GLY A 43 0.91 -14.08 12.06
C GLY A 43 1.50 -12.96 11.21
N ASP A 44 2.73 -13.16 10.71
CA ASP A 44 3.45 -12.20 9.86
C ASP A 44 3.13 -12.32 8.37
N GLU A 45 2.31 -13.29 7.96
CA GLU A 45 1.97 -13.51 6.55
C GLU A 45 0.77 -12.66 6.12
N VAL A 46 -0.19 -12.45 7.01
CA VAL A 46 -1.36 -11.60 6.78
C VAL A 46 -1.68 -10.84 8.07
N PHE A 47 -1.63 -9.53 8.00
CA PHE A 47 -1.97 -8.64 9.10
C PHE A 47 -2.66 -7.39 8.56
N ALA A 48 -3.43 -6.73 9.41
CA ALA A 48 -4.04 -5.44 9.12
C ALA A 48 -3.33 -4.33 9.91
N SER A 49 -3.07 -3.20 9.25
CA SER A 49 -2.66 -1.96 9.92
C SER A 49 -3.88 -1.04 10.01
N VAL A 50 -4.47 -0.93 11.19
CA VAL A 50 -5.66 -0.10 11.47
C VAL A 50 -5.19 1.32 11.80
N GLN A 51 -5.64 2.29 11.02
CA GLN A 51 -5.17 3.67 11.12
C GLN A 51 -6.34 4.64 11.11
N GLU A 52 -6.18 5.75 11.83
CA GLU A 52 -7.10 6.89 11.81
C GLU A 52 -6.26 8.16 11.68
N TYR A 53 -6.53 8.95 10.64
CA TYR A 53 -5.79 10.16 10.34
C TYR A 53 -6.64 11.13 9.51
N THR A 54 -6.22 12.40 9.49
CA THR A 54 -6.77 13.39 8.57
C THR A 54 -5.98 13.33 7.26
N THR A 55 -6.68 13.28 6.14
CA THR A 55 -6.03 13.25 4.82
C THR A 55 -5.20 14.50 4.57
N MET A 56 -4.14 14.35 3.80
CA MET A 56 -3.25 15.43 3.42
C MET A 56 -3.49 15.84 1.96
N PRO A 57 -3.19 17.09 1.59
CA PRO A 57 -3.13 17.51 0.20
C PRO A 57 -2.17 16.63 -0.61
N ALA A 58 -2.54 16.29 -1.84
CA ALA A 58 -1.78 15.35 -2.68
C ALA A 58 -0.35 15.81 -3.00
N ASP A 59 -0.09 17.12 -3.00
CA ASP A 59 1.23 17.72 -3.21
C ASP A 59 2.15 17.63 -1.98
N ALA A 60 1.59 17.38 -0.80
CA ALA A 60 2.31 17.11 0.44
C ALA A 60 2.59 15.62 0.66
N CYS A 61 1.92 14.73 -0.10
CA CYS A 61 2.11 13.29 -0.01
C CYS A 61 3.30 12.82 -0.86
N LYS A 62 4.00 11.80 -0.38
CA LYS A 62 5.02 11.07 -1.14
C LYS A 62 4.44 9.74 -1.64
N TYR A 63 5.00 9.23 -2.72
CA TYR A 63 4.71 7.85 -3.12
C TYR A 63 5.51 6.90 -2.25
N GLU A 64 4.93 5.75 -1.93
CA GLU A 64 5.62 4.65 -1.25
C GLU A 64 5.43 3.35 -2.02
N SER A 65 6.31 2.39 -1.79
CA SER A 65 6.25 1.05 -2.39
C SER A 65 6.78 0.02 -1.41
N HIS A 66 6.22 -1.19 -1.51
CA HIS A 66 6.62 -2.37 -0.75
C HIS A 66 7.27 -3.42 -1.65
N ASN A 67 8.18 -4.23 -1.10
CA ASN A 67 8.87 -5.30 -1.82
C ASN A 67 8.42 -6.71 -1.39
N ARG A 68 7.98 -6.87 -0.13
CA ARG A 68 7.66 -8.16 0.48
C ARG A 68 6.14 -8.39 0.57
N TYR A 69 5.38 -7.35 0.85
CA TYR A 69 3.93 -7.44 1.09
C TYR A 69 3.11 -6.81 -0.03
N PHE A 70 1.88 -7.32 -0.18
CA PHE A 70 0.84 -6.71 -1.00
C PHE A 70 -0.16 -5.97 -0.13
N ASP A 71 -0.55 -4.79 -0.57
CA ASP A 71 -1.56 -4.01 0.14
C ASP A 71 -2.97 -4.31 -0.33
N ILE A 72 -3.86 -4.50 0.63
CA ILE A 72 -5.30 -4.40 0.45
C ILE A 72 -5.77 -3.19 1.26
N GLN A 73 -6.00 -2.07 0.59
CA GLN A 73 -6.46 -0.84 1.24
C GLN A 73 -7.99 -0.80 1.26
N TYR A 74 -8.55 -0.53 2.44
CA TYR A 74 -10.00 -0.49 2.67
C TYR A 74 -10.37 0.67 3.61
N VAL A 75 -11.20 1.59 3.13
CA VAL A 75 -11.71 2.72 3.93
C VAL A 75 -12.91 2.25 4.73
N VAL A 76 -12.74 2.13 6.05
CA VAL A 76 -13.82 1.73 6.97
C VAL A 76 -14.86 2.85 7.13
N GLU A 77 -14.41 4.10 7.21
CA GLU A 77 -15.24 5.30 7.33
C GLU A 77 -14.52 6.51 6.75
N GLY A 78 -15.29 7.46 6.21
CA GLY A 78 -14.74 8.67 5.59
C GLY A 78 -14.49 8.51 4.09
N GLN A 79 -13.53 9.27 3.57
CA GLN A 79 -13.16 9.28 2.16
C GLN A 79 -11.67 9.54 2.01
N GLU A 80 -11.04 8.82 1.09
CA GLU A 80 -9.63 8.95 0.79
C GLU A 80 -9.42 8.87 -0.73
N GLN A 81 -8.47 9.66 -1.23
CA GLN A 81 -8.03 9.64 -2.61
C GLN A 81 -6.64 9.00 -2.69
N PHE A 82 -6.53 7.95 -3.50
CA PHE A 82 -5.27 7.25 -3.73
C PHE A 82 -4.65 7.66 -5.08
N GLY A 83 -3.40 8.10 -5.04
CA GLY A 83 -2.56 8.26 -6.23
C GLY A 83 -1.74 6.99 -6.46
N CYS A 84 -1.71 6.48 -7.70
CA CYS A 84 -0.91 5.31 -8.06
C CYS A 84 -0.06 5.60 -9.29
N VAL A 85 1.21 5.16 -9.23
CA VAL A 85 2.20 5.34 -10.30
C VAL A 85 3.10 4.10 -10.35
N LYS A 86 3.62 3.78 -11.54
CA LYS A 86 4.61 2.71 -11.68
C LYS A 86 5.92 3.16 -11.00
N ARG A 87 6.48 2.31 -10.15
CA ARG A 87 7.80 2.56 -9.51
C ARG A 87 8.92 2.81 -10.54
N ALA A 88 8.84 2.16 -11.70
CA ALA A 88 9.84 2.32 -12.76
C ALA A 88 9.93 3.80 -13.22
N GLY A 89 11.10 4.41 -13.03
CA GLY A 89 11.39 5.79 -13.44
C GLY A 89 11.21 6.84 -12.34
N LEU A 90 10.83 6.44 -11.12
CA LEU A 90 10.86 7.30 -9.94
C LEU A 90 12.21 7.22 -9.24
N LEU A 91 12.56 8.28 -8.50
CA LEU A 91 13.78 8.32 -7.69
C LEU A 91 13.43 7.96 -6.25
N GLU A 92 14.28 7.15 -5.63
CA GLU A 92 14.17 6.84 -4.21
C GLU A 92 14.62 8.07 -3.41
N ASP A 93 13.71 8.60 -2.60
CA ASP A 93 13.97 9.75 -1.72
C ASP A 93 14.82 9.35 -0.50
N ALA A 94 14.73 8.08 -0.11
CA ALA A 94 15.45 7.49 1.01
C ALA A 94 15.78 6.01 0.70
N PRO A 95 16.81 5.44 1.33
CA PRO A 95 17.09 4.01 1.25
C PRO A 95 15.87 3.18 1.69
N TYR A 96 15.69 2.02 1.06
CA TYR A 96 14.68 1.05 1.46
C TYR A 96 14.86 0.60 2.92
N ASN A 97 13.78 0.64 3.69
CA ASN A 97 13.73 0.16 5.07
C ASN A 97 13.22 -1.27 5.08
N GLU A 98 14.11 -2.23 5.39
CA GLU A 98 13.78 -3.66 5.41
C GLU A 98 12.82 -4.07 6.53
N ALA A 99 12.82 -3.34 7.66
CA ALA A 99 12.01 -3.66 8.83
C ALA A 99 10.53 -3.36 8.56
N ASP A 100 10.27 -2.22 7.92
CA ASP A 100 8.92 -1.74 7.62
C ASP A 100 8.48 -2.04 6.16
N ASP A 101 9.34 -2.73 5.39
CA ASP A 101 9.14 -3.04 3.96
C ASP A 101 8.79 -1.81 3.12
N ILE A 102 9.37 -0.64 3.39
CA ILE A 102 8.95 0.62 2.77
C ILE A 102 10.11 1.35 2.08
N VAL A 103 9.83 1.93 0.91
CA VAL A 103 10.68 2.94 0.27
C VAL A 103 9.83 4.13 -0.17
N PHE A 104 10.28 5.34 0.17
CA PHE A 104 9.65 6.58 -0.29
C PHE A 104 10.23 7.01 -1.63
N LEU A 105 9.35 7.41 -2.55
CA LEU A 105 9.66 7.75 -3.93
C LEU A 105 9.25 9.20 -4.20
N GLY A 106 10.21 9.98 -4.68
CA GLY A 106 10.01 11.35 -5.11
C GLY A 106 9.57 11.45 -6.56
N ASN A 107 8.89 12.55 -6.90
CA ASN A 107 8.71 12.93 -8.29
C ASN A 107 10.07 13.21 -8.93
N ARG A 108 10.23 12.82 -10.20
CA ARG A 108 11.45 13.06 -10.98
C ARG A 108 11.77 14.57 -10.98
N SER A 109 12.72 15.02 -10.16
CA SER A 109 13.19 16.40 -10.20
C SER A 109 14.09 16.59 -11.42
N ARG A 110 13.88 17.73 -12.11
CA ARG A 110 14.52 18.12 -13.37
C ARG A 110 16.05 18.09 -13.29
N ALA A 111 16.68 17.30 -14.15
CA ALA A 111 18.00 17.59 -14.70
C ALA A 111 17.87 17.52 -16.24
N GLY A 112 17.30 18.55 -16.86
CA GLY A 112 18.02 19.50 -17.72
C GLY A 112 17.48 19.37 -19.15
N PRO A 113 17.45 20.43 -19.98
CA PRO A 113 17.07 20.28 -21.38
C PRO A 113 18.14 19.42 -22.07
N SER A 114 17.71 18.35 -22.73
CA SER A 114 18.55 17.66 -23.69
C SER A 114 18.79 18.61 -24.86
N SER A 115 20.02 19.14 -24.94
CA SER A 115 20.61 19.71 -26.15
C SER A 115 20.65 18.70 -27.28
#